data_AF-A0A1H6USX6-F1
#
_entry.id   AF-A0A1H6USX6-F1
#
_cell.length_a   1.000
_cell.length_b   1.000
_cell.length_c   1.000
_cell.angle_alpha   90.00
_cell.angle_beta   90.00
_cell.angle_gamma   90.00
#
_symmetry.space_group_name_H-M   'P 1'
#
loop_
_entity.id
_entity.type
_entity.pdbx_description
1 polymer ?
#
loop_
_entity_poly.entity_id
_entity_poly.type
_entity_poly.pdbx_seq_one_letter_code
_entity_poly.pdbx_strand_id
1 'polypeptide(L)' 'MKQEEMETLRDLIKGVDTAMLTTVSDEGLVSRPMKTQEVEFDGDLWFFTKKETDKYKEIVLAHS' A
#
# COMPACT_ATOMS: atom_id res chain seq x y z
N MET A 1 17.56 1.04 6.16
CA MET A 1 16.98 2.35 6.54
C MET A 1 17.47 2.69 7.93
N LYS A 2 17.81 3.96 8.17
CA LYS A 2 18.18 4.43 9.51
C LYS A 2 16.92 4.61 10.35
N GLN A 3 17.02 4.43 11.67
CA GLN A 3 15.88 4.45 12.58
C GLN A 3 15.10 5.79 12.54
N GLU A 4 15.78 6.92 12.36
CA GLU A 4 15.17 8.24 12.15
C GLU A 4 14.31 8.33 10.87
N GLU A 5 14.72 7.65 9.79
CA GLU A 5 13.96 7.64 8.53
C GLU A 5 12.65 6.87 8.70
N MET A 6 12.67 5.79 9.49
CA MET A 6 11.47 5.02 9.83
C MET A 6 10.53 5.81 10.74
N GLU A 7 11.04 6.54 11.72
CA GLU A 7 10.22 7.40 12.60
C GLU A 7 9.57 8.54 11.81
N THR A 8 10.33 9.20 10.93
CA THR A 8 9.80 10.24 10.03
C THR A 8 8.71 9.69 9.11
N LEU A 9 8.92 8.50 8.54
CA LEU A 9 7.93 7.84 7.70
C LEU A 9 6.66 7.48 8.47
N ARG A 10 6.79 7.02 9.72
CA ARG A 10 5.67 6.74 10.61
C ARG A 10 4.84 7.99 10.89
N ASP A 11 5.49 9.11 11.21
CA ASP A 11 4.79 10.36 11.49
C ASP A 11 4.06 10.92 10.26
N LEU A 12 4.62 10.74 9.06
CA LEU A 12 3.97 11.16 7.81
C LEU A 12 2.75 10.32 7.43
N ILE A 13 2.76 9.02 7.76
CA ILE A 13 1.66 8.10 7.44
C ILE A 13 0.59 8.10 8.55
N LYS A 14 0.96 8.46 9.78
CA LYS A 14 0.04 8.54 10.92
C LYS A 14 -1.07 9.57 10.64
N GLY A 15 -2.30 9.07 10.52
CA GLY A 15 -3.47 9.89 10.21
C GLY A 15 -3.77 10.05 8.72
N VAL A 16 -3.06 9.34 7.84
CA VAL A 16 -3.45 9.23 6.41
C VAL A 16 -4.58 8.23 6.30
N ASP A 17 -5.82 8.71 6.14
CA ASP A 17 -7.02 7.87 5.99
C ASP A 17 -7.07 7.10 4.66
N THR A 18 -6.37 7.59 3.63
CA THR A 18 -6.39 7.03 2.28
C THR A 18 -4.98 7.07 1.68
N ALA A 19 -4.43 5.89 1.39
CA ALA A 19 -3.16 5.74 0.69
C ALA A 19 -3.39 5.35 -0.77
N MET A 20 -2.44 5.71 -1.64
CA MET A 20 -2.47 5.33 -3.06
C MET A 20 -1.66 4.05 -3.26
N LEU A 21 -2.31 2.98 -3.69
CA LEU A 21 -1.63 1.75 -4.12
C LEU A 21 -1.41 1.82 -5.63
N THR A 22 -0.14 1.87 -6.03
CA THR A 22 0.25 1.85 -7.45
C THR A 22 0.85 0.50 -7.80
N THR A 23 0.26 -0.17 -8.78
CA THR A 23 0.71 -1.43 -9.34
C THR A 23 1.20 -1.24 -10.77
N VAL A 24 2.05 -2.15 -11.23
CA VAL A 24 2.48 -2.23 -12.64
C VAL A 24 1.60 -3.26 -13.33
N SER A 25 0.97 -2.86 -14.43
CA SER A 25 0.25 -3.75 -15.35
C SER A 25 0.91 -3.73 -16.73
N ASP A 26 0.49 -4.64 -17.61
CA ASP A 26 0.97 -4.68 -19.00
C ASP A 26 0.68 -3.39 -19.79
N GLU A 27 -0.29 -2.60 -19.34
CA GLU A 27 -0.70 -1.33 -19.96
C GLU A 27 -0.06 -0.10 -19.31
N GLY A 28 0.68 -0.26 -18.21
CA GLY A 28 1.39 0.82 -17.52
C GLY A 28 1.18 0.84 -16.01
N LEU A 29 1.28 2.03 -15.40
CA LEU A 29 1.08 2.21 -13.96
C LEU A 29 -0.40 2.43 -13.64
N VAL A 30 -0.95 1.63 -12.74
CA VAL A 30 -2.33 1.77 -12.28
C VAL A 30 -2.34 2.14 -10.80
N SER A 31 -2.83 3.34 -10.48
CA SER A 31 -2.93 3.82 -9.11
C SER A 31 -4.37 3.84 -8.62
N ARG A 32 -4.63 3.33 -7.42
CA ARG A 32 -5.98 3.21 -6.86
C ARG A 32 -5.98 3.64 -5.38
N PRO A 33 -6.94 4.47 -4.94
CA PRO A 33 -7.04 4.83 -3.53
C PRO A 33 -7.44 3.61 -2.70
N MET A 34 -6.83 3.44 -1.54
CA MET A 34 -7.11 2.40 -0.58
C MET A 34 -7.20 2.98 0.82
N LYS A 35 -8.27 2.63 1.52
CA LYS A 35 -8.44 3.02 2.92
C LYS A 35 -7.42 2.28 3.77
N THR A 36 -6.63 3.04 4.52
CA THR A 36 -5.72 2.50 5.53
C THR A 36 -6.53 2.09 6.76
N GLN A 37 -6.09 1.07 7.48
CA GLN A 37 -6.69 0.80 8.79
C GLN A 37 -6.05 1.73 9.83
N GLU A 38 -6.81 2.10 10.86
CA GLU A 38 -6.30 2.81 12.05
C GLU A 38 -5.36 1.94 12.91
N VAL A 39 -4.65 0.98 12.30
CA VAL A 39 -3.60 0.22 12.96
C VAL A 39 -2.36 1.11 12.96
N GLU A 40 -1.78 1.33 14.13
CA GLU A 40 -0.52 2.08 14.25
C GLU A 40 0.50 1.49 13.28
N PHE A 41 0.99 2.31 12.35
CA PHE A 41 1.98 1.89 11.38
C PHE A 41 3.30 1.58 12.12
N ASP A 42 3.56 0.30 12.35
CA ASP A 42 4.77 -0.22 12.99
C ASP A 42 5.87 -0.58 11.95
N GLY A 43 5.59 -0.33 10.68
CA GLY A 43 6.45 -0.68 9.56
C GLY A 43 5.71 -1.43 8.46
N ASP A 44 4.53 -1.99 8.77
CA ASP A 44 3.69 -2.70 7.80
C ASP A 44 2.42 -1.90 7.46
N LEU A 45 2.07 -1.82 6.18
CA LEU A 45 0.84 -1.19 5.70
C LEU A 45 -0.15 -2.26 5.20
N TRP A 46 -1.23 -2.46 5.96
CA TRP A 46 -2.22 -3.49 5.66
C TRP A 46 -3.38 -2.94 4.82
N PHE A 47 -3.62 -3.58 3.67
CA PHE A 47 -4.74 -3.30 2.79
C PHE A 47 -5.63 -4.52 2.64
N PHE A 48 -6.94 -4.35 2.83
CA PHE A 48 -7.90 -5.41 2.52
C PHE A 48 -8.45 -5.24 1.10
N THR A 49 -8.42 -6.30 0.31
CA THR A 49 -9.06 -6.34 -0.99
C THR A 49 -9.70 -7.70 -1.26
N LYS A 50 -10.76 -7.73 -2.07
CA LYS A 50 -11.41 -8.98 -2.46
C LYS A 50 -10.55 -9.70 -3.51
N LYS A 51 -10.47 -11.03 -3.43
CA LYS A 51 -9.72 -11.88 -4.37
C LYS A 51 -10.16 -11.71 -5.83
N GLU A 52 -11.39 -11.26 -6.07
CA GLU A 52 -11.96 -11.09 -7.41
C GLU A 52 -11.60 -9.76 -8.08
N THR A 53 -10.84 -8.90 -7.40
CA THR A 53 -10.49 -7.58 -7.95
C THR A 53 -9.29 -7.66 -8.89
N ASP A 54 -9.26 -6.80 -9.91
CA ASP A 54 -8.14 -6.76 -10.86
C ASP A 54 -6.80 -6.47 -10.17
N LYS A 55 -6.81 -5.70 -9.07
CA LYS A 55 -5.61 -5.48 -8.24
C LYS A 55 -5.06 -6.75 -7.58
N TYR A 56 -5.90 -7.73 -7.24
CA TYR A 56 -5.41 -9.02 -6.73
C TYR A 56 -4.65 -9.79 -7.81
N LYS A 57 -5.18 -9.81 -9.04
CA LYS A 57 -4.53 -10.46 -10.18
C LYS A 57 -3.18 -9.81 -10.51
N GLU A 58 -3.11 -8.48 -10.50
CA GLU A 58 -1.88 -7.73 -10.72
C GLU A 58 -0.80 -8.02 -9.66
N ILE A 59 -1.17 -8.10 -8.38
CA ILE A 59 -0.23 -8.39 -7.28
C ILE A 59 0.35 -9.81 -7.39
N VAL A 60 -0.48 -10.80 -7.76
CA VAL A 60 -0.01 -12.20 -7.95
C VAL A 60 0.95 -12.31 -9.13
N LEU A 61 0.69 -11.58 -10.22
CA LEU A 61 1.60 -11.52 -11.38
C LEU A 61 2.97 -10.91 -11.03
N ALA A 62 3.01 -9.88 -10.19
CA ALA A 62 4.25 -9.19 -9.81
C ALA A 62 5.16 -9.97 -8.84
N HIS A 63 4.68 -11.07 -8.23
CA HIS A 63 5.44 -11.90 -7.28
C HIS A 63 5.85 -13.27 -7.85
N SER A 64 5.94 -13.41 -9.18
CA SER A 64 6.41 -14.63 -9.86
C SER A 64 7.91 -14.63 -10.13
#